data_AF-A0A5J9W650-F1
#
_entry.id   AF-A0A5J9W650-F1
#
_cell.length_a   1.000
_cell.length_b   1.000
_cell.length_c   1.000
_cell.angle_alpha   90.00
_cell.angle_beta   90.00
_cell.angle_gamma   90.00
#
_symmetry.space_group_name_H-M   'P 1'
#
loop_
_entity.id
_entity.type
_entity.pdbx_description
1 polymer ?
#
loop_
_entity_poly.entity_id
_entity_poly.type
_entity_poly.pdbx_seq_one_letter_code
_entity_poly.pdbx_strand_id
1 'polypeptide(L)'
;MNRRLVRQRRDYLYRKHAEGAERVLLEKKRRVLPKNLIDDEYANAGLGEPKILLTTSRNPSQPLTQFAKELKVVFPNAQRMNRGGQVISEIVESCRAHSITDLILVHEHRGQPDGLIVSHLPHGPTAYFGLLNVVTRHDIKDRKAIGKMSEAYPHLILDNFTTQAGERTANILKHLFPVPKPDSKRIITFANRDDYISFRHHVYEKRGGPKSIDLKEVGPRFELRLYKIKRGTVEQNEAADEYTLRPYMNTAKKQKTLGA
;
A
#
# COMPACT_ATOMS: atom_id res chain seq x y z
N MET A 1 20.21 17.98 -5.07
CA MET A 1 18.88 17.32 -5.07
C MET A 1 18.02 17.72 -3.87
N ASN A 2 18.56 17.69 -2.65
CA ASN A 2 17.78 17.88 -1.41
C ASN A 2 17.03 19.24 -1.30
N ARG A 3 17.67 20.38 -1.61
CA ARG A 3 17.02 21.72 -1.56
C ARG A 3 15.79 21.85 -2.48
N ARG A 4 15.82 21.20 -3.66
CA ARG A 4 14.70 21.20 -4.61
C ARG A 4 13.50 20.44 -4.04
N LEU A 5 13.73 19.27 -3.46
CA LEU A 5 12.67 18.46 -2.84
C LEU A 5 12.06 19.15 -1.63
N VAL A 6 12.87 19.79 -0.78
CA VAL A 6 12.39 20.58 0.36
C VAL A 6 11.51 21.75 -0.12
N ARG A 7 11.94 22.47 -1.16
CA ARG A 7 11.13 23.54 -1.76
C ARG A 7 9.81 22.99 -2.33
N GLN A 8 9.86 21.91 -3.11
CA GLN A 8 8.66 21.28 -3.66
C GLN A 8 7.68 20.85 -2.57
N ARG A 9 8.17 20.27 -1.47
CA ARG A 9 7.34 19.91 -0.31
C ARG A 9 6.72 21.14 0.34
N ARG A 10 7.49 22.23 0.53
CA ARG A 10 6.98 23.48 1.10
C ARG A 10 5.89 24.08 0.22
N ASP A 11 6.12 24.12 -1.09
CA ASP A 11 5.17 24.64 -2.07
C ASP A 11 3.90 23.77 -2.11
N TYR A 12 4.03 22.44 -2.02
CA TYR A 12 2.90 21.51 -1.91
C TYR A 12 2.08 21.72 -0.63
N LEU A 13 2.74 21.81 0.54
CA LEU A 13 2.04 22.07 1.80
C LEU A 13 1.30 23.42 1.76
N TYR A 14 1.93 24.45 1.21
CA TYR A 14 1.30 25.77 1.03
C TYR A 14 0.04 25.69 0.16
N ARG A 15 0.12 25.02 -1.01
CA ARG A 15 -1.04 24.80 -1.89
C ARG A 15 -2.16 24.05 -1.17
N LYS A 16 -1.83 22.95 -0.50
CA LYS A 16 -2.82 22.14 0.24
C LYS A 16 -3.49 22.89 1.39
N HIS A 17 -2.77 23.79 2.07
CA HIS A 17 -3.35 24.69 3.08
C HIS A 17 -4.26 25.74 2.44
N ALA A 18 -3.85 26.36 1.32
CA ALA A 18 -4.66 27.31 0.58
C ALA A 18 -5.94 26.65 0.04
N GLU A 19 -5.85 25.43 -0.51
CA GLU A 19 -7.00 24.63 -0.92
C GLU A 19 -7.95 24.34 0.24
N GLY A 20 -7.44 24.09 1.45
CA GLY A 20 -8.29 23.89 2.63
C GLY A 20 -9.15 25.12 2.93
N ALA A 21 -8.56 26.32 2.88
CA ALA A 21 -9.28 27.58 3.08
C ALA A 21 -10.23 27.90 1.91
N GLU A 22 -9.80 27.64 0.68
CA GLU A 22 -10.59 27.84 -0.53
C GLU A 22 -11.74 26.83 -0.62
N ARG A 23 -11.55 25.59 -0.15
CA ARG A 23 -12.60 24.57 -0.03
C ARG A 23 -13.74 25.05 0.85
N VAL A 24 -13.48 25.64 2.00
CA VAL A 24 -14.54 26.18 2.89
C VAL A 24 -15.36 27.27 2.18
N LEU A 25 -14.70 28.07 1.34
CA LEU A 25 -15.37 29.09 0.51
C LEU A 25 -16.11 28.48 -0.71
N LEU A 26 -15.55 27.44 -1.32
CA LEU A 26 -16.12 26.70 -2.46
C LEU A 26 -17.29 25.81 -2.03
N GLU A 27 -17.28 25.23 -0.84
CA GLU A 27 -18.36 24.41 -0.27
C GLU A 27 -19.62 25.26 -0.06
N LYS A 28 -19.46 26.53 0.33
CA LYS A 28 -20.55 27.52 0.34
C LYS A 28 -21.09 27.86 -1.07
N LYS A 29 -20.33 27.60 -2.14
CA LYS A 29 -20.68 27.91 -3.54
C LYS A 29 -21.04 26.71 -4.41
N ARG A 30 -20.73 25.47 -4.01
CA ARG A 30 -20.83 24.27 -4.86
C ARG A 30 -22.01 23.38 -4.48
N ARG A 31 -23.10 23.49 -5.24
CA ARG A 31 -24.10 22.40 -5.38
C ARG A 31 -23.86 21.48 -6.58
N VAL A 32 -23.01 21.83 -7.57
CA VAL A 32 -22.97 21.09 -8.85
C VAL A 32 -21.59 21.08 -9.52
N LEU A 33 -20.52 20.65 -8.84
CA LEU A 33 -19.28 20.34 -9.55
C LEU A 33 -18.76 18.95 -9.16
N PRO A 34 -18.43 18.09 -10.13
CA PRO A 34 -17.83 16.79 -9.85
C PRO A 34 -16.51 16.99 -9.10
N LYS A 35 -16.17 16.04 -8.22
CA LYS A 35 -14.89 15.94 -7.49
C LYS A 35 -13.73 15.81 -8.50
N ASN A 36 -13.35 16.90 -9.16
CA ASN A 36 -12.20 16.92 -10.06
C ASN A 36 -10.92 16.87 -9.22
N LEU A 37 -10.10 15.86 -9.52
CA LEU A 37 -8.65 15.77 -9.33
C LEU A 37 -8.09 16.70 -8.24
N ILE A 38 -8.29 16.28 -6.99
CA ILE A 38 -7.62 16.88 -5.82
C ILE A 38 -6.11 16.85 -6.09
N ASP A 39 -5.37 17.91 -5.76
CA ASP A 39 -3.89 17.92 -5.70
C ASP A 39 -3.45 16.88 -4.65
N ASP A 40 -3.39 15.63 -5.11
CA ASP A 40 -3.05 14.44 -4.34
C ASP A 40 -1.59 14.08 -4.67
N GLU A 41 -0.85 13.57 -3.69
CA GLU A 41 0.52 13.11 -3.87
C GLU A 41 0.65 12.08 -5.02
N TYR A 42 -0.47 11.41 -5.35
CA TYR A 42 -0.62 10.45 -6.43
C TYR A 42 -1.17 11.01 -7.75
N ALA A 43 -1.30 12.33 -7.93
CA ALA A 43 -1.88 12.91 -9.15
C ALA A 43 -1.12 12.51 -10.44
N ASN A 44 0.19 12.27 -10.33
CA ASN A 44 1.04 11.80 -11.43
C ASN A 44 1.15 10.27 -11.53
N ALA A 45 0.50 9.54 -10.63
CA ALA A 45 0.55 8.08 -10.57
C ALA A 45 -0.33 7.51 -11.69
N GLY A 46 0.31 7.24 -12.84
CA GLY A 46 -0.34 6.87 -14.09
C GLY A 46 0.49 7.29 -15.31
N LEU A 47 1.36 8.29 -15.16
CA LEU A 47 2.32 8.70 -16.18
C LEU A 47 3.54 7.76 -16.27
N GLY A 48 3.86 7.06 -15.17
CA GLY A 48 4.98 6.13 -15.10
C GLY A 48 4.64 4.91 -14.26
N GLU A 49 5.35 3.82 -14.50
CA GLU A 49 5.19 2.60 -13.73
C GLU A 49 5.77 2.76 -12.31
N PRO A 50 5.08 2.25 -11.28
CA PRO A 50 5.61 2.29 -9.92
C PRO A 50 6.89 1.47 -9.84
N LYS A 51 7.90 2.04 -9.18
CA LYS A 51 9.17 1.39 -8.86
C LYS A 51 9.24 1.24 -7.37
N ILE A 52 9.21 0.00 -6.90
CA ILE A 52 9.06 -0.29 -5.47
C ILE A 52 10.37 -0.86 -4.94
N LEU A 53 10.87 -0.29 -3.85
CA LEU A 53 11.94 -0.91 -3.07
C LEU A 53 11.33 -1.63 -1.87
N LEU A 54 11.58 -2.93 -1.77
CA LEU A 54 11.19 -3.74 -0.64
C LEU A 54 12.41 -4.04 0.22
N THR A 55 12.35 -3.70 1.50
CA THR A 55 13.37 -4.07 2.47
C THR A 55 12.75 -4.51 3.81
N THR A 56 13.54 -5.16 4.63
CA THR A 56 13.11 -5.76 5.90
C THR A 56 13.54 -4.91 7.10
N SER A 57 13.21 -5.38 8.30
CA SER A 57 13.85 -4.98 9.54
C SER A 57 15.36 -5.26 9.54
N ARG A 58 16.07 -4.70 10.53
CA ARG A 58 17.50 -4.97 10.78
C ARG A 58 17.65 -6.43 11.25
N ASN A 59 18.58 -7.16 10.65
CA ASN A 59 18.84 -8.58 10.92
C ASN A 59 17.57 -9.45 10.78
N PRO A 60 17.02 -9.60 9.56
CA PRO A 60 15.81 -10.39 9.35
C PRO A 60 16.05 -11.88 9.59
N SER A 61 15.04 -12.55 10.09
CA SER A 61 14.98 -14.01 10.18
C SER A 61 14.85 -14.64 8.79
N GLN A 62 15.06 -15.96 8.73
CA GLN A 62 14.85 -16.73 7.50
C GLN A 62 13.38 -16.69 7.02
N PRO A 63 12.36 -16.94 7.88
CA PRO A 63 10.97 -16.77 7.50
C PRO A 63 10.64 -15.39 6.92
N LEU A 64 11.10 -14.29 7.54
CA LEU A 64 10.85 -12.95 7.01
C LEU A 64 11.54 -12.73 5.67
N THR A 65 12.75 -13.27 5.49
CA THR A 65 13.45 -13.22 4.21
C THR A 65 12.71 -13.98 3.11
N GLN A 66 12.05 -15.09 3.45
CA GLN A 66 11.19 -15.84 2.52
C GLN A 66 9.91 -15.05 2.21
N PHE A 67 9.25 -14.49 3.22
CA PHE A 67 8.07 -13.64 3.02
C PHE A 67 8.37 -12.40 2.17
N ALA A 68 9.53 -11.75 2.37
CA ALA A 68 10.00 -10.66 1.53
C ALA A 68 10.21 -11.07 0.05
N LYS A 69 10.63 -12.32 -0.21
CA LYS A 69 10.71 -12.87 -1.57
C LYS A 69 9.32 -13.08 -2.17
N GLU A 70 8.35 -13.53 -1.37
CA GLU A 70 6.97 -13.67 -1.84
C GLU A 70 6.35 -12.32 -2.19
N LEU A 71 6.52 -11.31 -1.32
CA LEU A 71 6.04 -9.95 -1.57
C LEU A 71 6.67 -9.32 -2.82
N LYS A 72 7.95 -9.63 -3.10
CA LYS A 72 8.59 -9.21 -4.36
C LYS A 72 7.82 -9.72 -5.58
N VAL A 73 7.28 -10.94 -5.55
CA VAL A 73 6.51 -11.48 -6.69
C VAL A 73 5.06 -10.95 -6.69
N VAL A 74 4.52 -10.63 -5.50
CA VAL A 74 3.21 -9.98 -5.36
C VAL A 74 3.19 -8.62 -6.07
N PHE A 75 4.17 -7.76 -5.80
CA PHE A 75 4.26 -6.42 -6.40
C PHE A 75 5.07 -6.47 -7.70
N PRO A 76 4.46 -6.22 -8.87
CA PRO A 76 5.23 -6.08 -10.11
C PRO A 76 6.24 -4.93 -9.97
N ASN A 77 7.38 -5.03 -10.64
CA ASN A 77 8.45 -4.03 -10.61
C ASN A 77 9.11 -3.79 -9.23
N ALA A 78 8.84 -4.63 -8.23
CA ALA A 78 9.50 -4.54 -6.93
C ALA A 78 10.93 -5.09 -6.95
N GLN A 79 11.84 -4.33 -6.34
CA GLN A 79 13.22 -4.74 -6.11
C GLN A 79 13.42 -4.99 -4.62
N ARG A 80 13.97 -6.16 -4.28
CA ARG A 80 14.29 -6.51 -2.89
C ARG A 80 15.72 -6.08 -2.59
N MET A 81 15.91 -5.31 -1.52
CA MET A 81 17.22 -4.92 -1.02
C MET A 81 17.44 -5.48 0.39
N ASN A 82 18.60 -6.09 0.60
CA ASN A 82 19.01 -6.54 1.93
C ASN A 82 19.30 -5.32 2.81
N ARG A 83 18.74 -5.31 4.03
CA ARG A 83 18.82 -4.16 4.92
C ARG A 83 20.25 -3.86 5.41
N GLY A 84 20.98 -4.90 5.82
CA GLY A 84 22.33 -4.77 6.39
C GLY A 84 22.38 -3.80 7.58
N GLY A 85 23.42 -2.96 7.62
CA GLY A 85 23.60 -1.91 8.62
C GLY A 85 23.04 -0.53 8.24
N GLN A 86 22.33 -0.40 7.11
CA GLN A 86 21.90 0.90 6.57
C GLN A 86 20.79 1.54 7.41
N VAL A 87 20.91 2.85 7.63
CA VAL A 87 19.92 3.65 8.34
C VAL A 87 18.72 3.94 7.43
N ILE A 88 17.53 4.16 7.98
CA ILE A 88 16.30 4.38 7.19
C ILE A 88 16.46 5.63 6.30
N SER A 89 17.07 6.70 6.81
CA SER A 89 17.33 7.94 6.07
C SER A 89 18.20 7.69 4.84
N GLU A 90 19.29 6.93 4.95
CA GLU A 90 20.19 6.60 3.83
C GLU A 90 19.46 5.84 2.73
N ILE A 91 18.56 4.91 3.11
CA ILE A 91 17.75 4.16 2.16
C ILE A 91 16.78 5.09 1.45
N VAL A 92 16.11 5.99 2.17
CA VAL A 92 15.18 6.96 1.57
C VAL A 92 15.92 7.91 0.62
N GLU A 93 17.11 8.36 0.98
CA GLU A 93 17.96 9.18 0.11
C GLU A 93 18.39 8.42 -1.15
N SER A 94 18.79 7.16 -1.02
CA SER A 94 19.10 6.29 -2.17
C SER A 94 17.87 6.07 -3.05
N CYS A 95 16.69 5.85 -2.45
CA CYS A 95 15.44 5.72 -3.19
C CYS A 95 15.11 6.98 -3.99
N ARG A 96 15.29 8.16 -3.39
CA ARG A 96 15.09 9.45 -4.06
C ARG A 96 16.08 9.64 -5.21
N ALA A 97 17.35 9.25 -5.05
CA ALA A 97 18.35 9.34 -6.10
C ALA A 97 17.99 8.45 -7.31
N HIS A 98 17.45 7.26 -7.06
CA HIS A 98 17.03 6.31 -8.11
C HIS A 98 15.60 6.53 -8.61
N SER A 99 14.91 7.59 -8.15
CA SER A 99 13.52 7.89 -8.50
C SER A 99 12.57 6.71 -8.26
N ILE A 100 12.73 6.04 -7.13
CA ILE A 100 11.83 5.00 -6.63
C ILE A 100 10.54 5.67 -6.14
N THR A 101 9.38 5.10 -6.48
CA THR A 101 8.07 5.66 -6.15
C THR A 101 7.64 5.29 -4.73
N ASP A 102 7.88 4.05 -4.31
CA ASP A 102 7.42 3.57 -3.02
C ASP A 102 8.47 2.71 -2.32
N LEU A 103 8.57 2.90 -1.00
CA LEU A 103 9.39 2.10 -0.11
C LEU A 103 8.47 1.26 0.77
N ILE A 104 8.64 -0.06 0.71
CA ILE A 104 7.93 -1.02 1.56
C ILE A 104 8.91 -1.58 2.58
N LEU A 105 8.59 -1.40 3.88
CA LEU A 105 9.31 -2.00 4.99
C LEU A 105 8.47 -3.10 5.63
N VAL A 106 9.09 -4.27 5.80
CA VAL A 106 8.46 -5.41 6.46
C VAL A 106 9.15 -5.67 7.79
N HIS A 107 8.35 -5.75 8.85
CA HIS A 107 8.77 -6.08 10.20
C HIS A 107 8.31 -7.49 10.57
N GLU A 108 8.95 -8.04 11.59
CA GLU A 108 8.56 -9.31 12.18
C GLU A 108 8.71 -9.28 13.70
N HIS A 109 7.98 -10.20 14.34
CA HIS A 109 8.18 -10.61 15.71
C HIS A 109 8.48 -12.10 15.78
N ARG A 110 9.69 -12.46 16.24
CA ARG A 110 10.12 -13.86 16.45
C ARG A 110 9.89 -14.78 15.23
N GLY A 111 10.18 -14.30 14.02
CA GLY A 111 10.02 -15.08 12.78
C GLY A 111 8.63 -14.94 12.13
N GLN A 112 7.67 -14.29 12.77
CA GLN A 112 6.33 -14.05 12.20
C GLN A 112 6.21 -12.60 11.72
N PRO A 113 5.89 -12.34 10.44
CA PRO A 113 5.69 -10.99 9.94
C PRO A 113 4.52 -10.30 10.65
N ASP A 114 4.76 -9.12 11.23
CA ASP A 114 3.80 -8.43 12.10
C ASP A 114 3.48 -7.00 11.64
N GLY A 115 4.35 -6.40 10.83
CA GLY A 115 4.22 -5.01 10.40
C GLY A 115 4.58 -4.82 8.93
N LEU A 116 3.77 -4.02 8.24
CA LEU A 116 4.03 -3.58 6.88
C LEU A 116 3.90 -2.05 6.83
N ILE A 117 4.95 -1.38 6.40
CA ILE A 117 4.96 0.08 6.25
C ILE A 117 5.13 0.39 4.78
N VAL A 118 4.24 1.21 4.24
CA VAL A 118 4.26 1.67 2.85
C VAL A 118 4.48 3.18 2.86
N SER A 119 5.62 3.64 2.36
CA SER A 119 5.97 5.05 2.26
C SER A 119 6.07 5.46 0.80
N HIS A 120 5.23 6.40 0.38
CA HIS A 120 5.33 6.98 -0.95
C HIS A 120 6.38 8.09 -0.99
N LEU A 121 7.21 8.08 -2.01
CA LEU A 121 8.33 8.99 -2.23
C LEU A 121 8.03 9.89 -3.44
N PRO A 122 8.55 11.12 -3.49
CA PRO A 122 9.62 11.66 -2.62
C PRO A 122 9.15 12.33 -1.32
N HIS A 123 7.88 12.77 -1.22
CA HIS A 123 7.29 13.44 -0.06
C HIS A 123 5.84 12.98 0.21
N GLY A 124 5.52 11.76 -0.23
CA GLY A 124 4.19 11.18 -0.12
C GLY A 124 3.84 10.72 1.30
N PRO A 125 2.62 10.19 1.49
CA PRO A 125 2.20 9.67 2.78
C PRO A 125 2.91 8.36 3.14
N THR A 126 2.91 8.06 4.43
CA THR A 126 3.33 6.75 4.96
C THR A 126 2.15 6.09 5.66
N ALA A 127 1.74 4.92 5.18
CA ALA A 127 0.73 4.09 5.81
C ALA A 127 1.39 2.96 6.59
N TYR A 128 0.93 2.76 7.82
CA TYR A 128 1.40 1.71 8.71
C TYR A 128 0.29 0.69 8.94
N PHE A 129 0.61 -0.56 8.63
CA PHE A 129 -0.29 -1.69 8.76
C PHE A 129 0.28 -2.71 9.74
N GLY A 130 -0.58 -3.25 10.60
CA GLY A 130 -0.31 -4.50 11.31
C GLY A 130 -0.68 -5.67 10.41
N LEU A 131 0.20 -6.67 10.32
CA LEU A 131 -0.05 -7.93 9.65
C LEU A 131 -0.61 -8.94 10.65
N LEU A 132 -1.66 -9.62 10.25
CA LEU A 132 -2.34 -10.65 11.02
C LEU A 132 -2.58 -11.87 10.14
N ASN A 133 -2.66 -13.05 10.75
CA ASN A 133 -3.03 -14.30 10.08
C ASN A 133 -2.18 -14.55 8.81
N VAL A 134 -0.87 -14.29 8.90
CA VAL A 134 0.05 -14.46 7.78
C VAL A 134 0.26 -15.95 7.52
N VAL A 135 -0.15 -16.40 6.36
CA VAL A 135 0.18 -17.72 5.81
C VAL A 135 1.07 -17.49 4.62
N THR A 136 2.34 -17.85 4.77
CA THR A 136 3.31 -17.74 3.68
C THR A 136 3.00 -18.80 2.61
N ARG A 137 3.37 -18.52 1.37
CA ARG A 137 3.22 -19.48 0.27
C ARG A 137 4.02 -20.76 0.51
N HIS A 138 5.15 -20.66 1.21
CA HIS A 138 5.99 -21.83 1.53
C HIS A 138 5.31 -22.80 2.50
N ASP A 139 4.39 -22.32 3.33
CA ASP A 139 3.64 -23.12 4.31
C ASP A 139 2.38 -23.78 3.72
N ILE A 140 1.98 -23.41 2.51
CA ILE A 140 0.79 -23.99 1.86
C ILE A 140 1.11 -25.43 1.42
N LYS A 141 0.31 -26.38 1.94
CA LYS A 141 0.50 -27.84 1.77
C LYS A 141 0.55 -28.29 0.30
N ASP A 142 -0.13 -27.58 -0.60
CA ASP A 142 -0.23 -27.92 -2.02
C ASP A 142 0.86 -27.28 -2.89
N ARG A 143 2.08 -27.13 -2.36
CA ARG A 143 3.22 -26.49 -3.04
C ARG A 143 3.49 -27.01 -4.46
N LYS A 144 3.25 -28.31 -4.71
CA LYS A 144 3.44 -28.93 -6.04
C LYS A 144 2.35 -28.53 -7.04
N ALA A 145 1.13 -28.25 -6.60
CA ALA A 145 0.03 -27.80 -7.46
C ALA A 145 0.11 -26.29 -7.77
N ILE A 146 0.74 -25.50 -6.90
CA ILE A 146 0.75 -24.03 -6.94
C ILE A 146 1.76 -23.45 -7.97
N GLY A 147 2.53 -24.29 -8.66
CA GLY A 147 3.34 -23.92 -9.83
C GLY A 147 4.32 -22.74 -9.60
N LYS A 148 4.69 -22.05 -10.68
CA LYS A 148 5.39 -20.74 -10.60
C LYS A 148 4.34 -19.63 -10.62
N MET A 149 4.55 -18.58 -9.83
CA MET A 149 3.66 -17.43 -9.82
C MET A 149 3.92 -16.55 -11.05
N SER A 150 2.85 -16.11 -11.71
CA SER A 150 2.96 -15.17 -12.83
C SER A 150 3.31 -13.78 -12.33
N GLU A 151 4.29 -13.14 -12.97
CA GLU A 151 4.66 -11.74 -12.72
C GLU A 151 3.83 -10.75 -13.56
N ALA A 152 2.81 -11.23 -14.28
CA ALA A 152 1.89 -10.38 -15.02
C ALA A 152 1.23 -9.35 -14.10
N TYR A 153 0.86 -8.20 -14.68
CA TYR A 153 0.22 -7.11 -13.95
C TYR A 153 -1.18 -7.52 -13.49
N PRO A 154 -1.46 -7.49 -12.18
CA PRO A 154 -2.71 -7.99 -11.63
C PRO A 154 -3.87 -7.00 -11.80
N HIS A 155 -5.07 -7.52 -12.01
CA HIS A 155 -6.29 -6.76 -11.75
C HIS A 155 -6.48 -6.61 -10.24
N LEU A 156 -6.84 -5.40 -9.81
CA LEU A 156 -7.09 -5.10 -8.41
C LEU A 156 -8.58 -5.06 -8.13
N ILE A 157 -8.98 -5.68 -7.03
CA ILE A 157 -10.32 -5.57 -6.45
C ILE A 157 -10.17 -4.91 -5.08
N LEU A 158 -10.75 -3.72 -4.94
CA LEU A 158 -10.83 -2.99 -3.66
C LEU A 158 -12.28 -3.02 -3.21
N ASP A 159 -12.58 -3.79 -2.19
CA ASP A 159 -13.95 -4.00 -1.70
C ASP A 159 -14.15 -3.36 -0.31
N ASN A 160 -15.27 -2.67 -0.16
CA ASN A 160 -15.71 -1.94 1.03
C ASN A 160 -14.74 -0.87 1.60
N PHE A 161 -14.21 -0.01 0.74
CA PHE A 161 -13.46 1.21 1.13
C PHE A 161 -14.30 2.46 0.88
N THR A 162 -15.28 2.72 1.74
CA THR A 162 -16.30 3.77 1.53
C THR A 162 -16.02 5.06 2.30
N THR A 163 -15.29 5.00 3.41
CA THR A 163 -15.00 6.19 4.22
C THR A 163 -13.86 7.00 3.60
N GLN A 164 -13.66 8.26 4.02
CA GLN A 164 -12.53 9.07 3.53
C GLN A 164 -11.16 8.43 3.84
N ALA A 165 -10.99 7.84 5.02
CA ALA A 165 -9.78 7.11 5.38
C ALA A 165 -9.66 5.80 4.58
N GLY A 166 -10.79 5.15 4.28
CA GLY A 166 -10.87 3.99 3.39
C GLY A 166 -10.44 4.32 1.97
N GLU A 167 -11.04 5.33 1.35
CA GLU A 167 -10.67 5.86 0.03
C GLU A 167 -9.19 6.23 -0.02
N ARG A 168 -8.67 6.91 1.03
CA ARG A 168 -7.24 7.24 1.14
C ARG A 168 -6.35 6.00 1.17
N THR A 169 -6.71 5.01 1.98
CA THR A 169 -5.97 3.75 2.09
C THR A 169 -6.00 2.95 0.79
N ALA A 170 -7.18 2.87 0.17
CA ALA A 170 -7.37 2.29 -1.15
C ALA A 170 -6.49 2.99 -2.20
N ASN A 171 -6.38 4.32 -2.13
CA ASN A 171 -5.53 5.08 -3.04
C ASN A 171 -4.04 4.75 -2.89
N ILE A 172 -3.55 4.65 -1.65
CA ILE A 172 -2.17 4.25 -1.35
C ILE A 172 -1.89 2.84 -1.88
N LEU A 173 -2.78 1.88 -1.61
CA LEU A 173 -2.60 0.49 -2.03
C LEU A 173 -2.73 0.30 -3.56
N LYS A 174 -3.63 1.05 -4.21
CA LYS A 174 -3.84 0.99 -5.65
C LYS A 174 -2.59 1.37 -6.43
N HIS A 175 -1.92 2.44 -6.02
CA HIS A 175 -0.77 3.00 -6.74
C HIS A 175 0.53 2.20 -6.56
N LEU A 176 0.52 1.16 -5.73
CA LEU A 176 1.60 0.17 -5.68
C LEU A 176 1.62 -0.77 -6.90
N PHE A 177 0.57 -0.77 -7.72
CA PHE A 177 0.47 -1.67 -8.86
C PHE A 177 0.42 -0.89 -10.18
N PRO A 178 1.10 -1.39 -11.22
CA PRO A 178 0.95 -0.85 -12.57
C PRO A 178 -0.43 -1.14 -13.14
N VAL A 179 -0.81 -0.38 -14.16
CA VAL A 179 -2.07 -0.59 -14.87
C VAL A 179 -2.06 -1.95 -15.58
N PRO A 180 -3.00 -2.86 -15.27
CA PRO A 180 -3.02 -4.17 -15.89
C PRO A 180 -3.52 -4.11 -17.33
N LYS A 181 -3.05 -5.06 -18.14
CA LYS A 181 -3.64 -5.33 -19.46
C LYS A 181 -5.01 -6.00 -19.29
N PRO A 182 -5.96 -5.78 -20.22
CA PRO A 182 -7.31 -6.33 -20.12
C PRO A 182 -7.37 -7.87 -20.19
N ASP A 183 -6.33 -8.51 -20.69
CA ASP A 183 -6.21 -9.97 -20.82
C ASP A 183 -5.56 -10.64 -19.59
N SER A 184 -5.18 -9.86 -18.57
CA SER A 184 -4.51 -10.41 -17.39
C SER A 184 -5.43 -11.37 -16.63
N LYS A 185 -4.89 -12.53 -16.28
CA LYS A 185 -5.59 -13.58 -15.52
C LYS A 185 -5.34 -13.50 -14.02
N ARG A 186 -4.46 -12.59 -13.60
CA ARG A 186 -4.03 -12.44 -12.21
C ARG A 186 -4.92 -11.43 -11.51
N ILE A 187 -5.43 -11.77 -10.33
CA ILE A 187 -6.30 -10.93 -9.52
C ILE A 187 -5.73 -10.82 -8.11
N ILE A 188 -5.64 -9.60 -7.61
CA ILE A 188 -5.34 -9.30 -6.22
C ILE A 188 -6.56 -8.62 -5.61
N THR A 189 -7.03 -9.16 -4.50
CA THR A 189 -8.19 -8.66 -3.78
C THR A 189 -7.76 -8.09 -2.44
N PHE A 190 -8.15 -6.85 -2.18
CA PHE A 190 -8.17 -6.23 -0.87
C PHE A 190 -9.64 -6.08 -0.47
N ALA A 191 -10.11 -6.95 0.41
CA ALA A 191 -11.49 -6.91 0.89
C ALA A 191 -11.51 -6.45 2.34
N ASN A 192 -12.16 -5.31 2.60
CA ASN A 192 -12.27 -4.77 3.94
C ASN A 192 -13.49 -5.36 4.67
N ARG A 193 -13.25 -5.98 5.83
CA ARG A 193 -14.28 -6.47 6.75
C ARG A 193 -13.91 -6.05 8.17
N ASP A 194 -14.77 -5.24 8.81
CA ASP A 194 -14.57 -4.74 10.17
C ASP A 194 -13.18 -4.10 10.42
N ASP A 195 -12.73 -3.28 9.48
CA ASP A 195 -11.40 -2.62 9.45
C ASP A 195 -10.19 -3.56 9.32
N TYR A 196 -10.43 -4.84 9.03
CA TYR A 196 -9.42 -5.78 8.60
C TYR A 196 -9.47 -5.93 7.08
N ILE A 197 -8.39 -5.53 6.42
CA ILE A 197 -8.23 -5.65 4.99
C ILE A 197 -7.65 -7.03 4.69
N SER A 198 -8.51 -7.95 4.27
CA SER A 198 -8.10 -9.28 3.82
C SER A 198 -7.41 -9.17 2.46
N PHE A 199 -6.14 -9.57 2.40
CA PHE A 199 -5.37 -9.70 1.17
C PHE A 199 -5.48 -11.13 0.64
N ARG A 200 -5.86 -11.28 -0.62
CA ARG A 200 -5.85 -12.57 -1.33
C ARG A 200 -5.31 -12.41 -2.74
N HIS A 201 -4.58 -13.42 -3.19
CA HIS A 201 -3.96 -13.44 -4.51
C HIS A 201 -4.39 -14.68 -5.29
N HIS A 202 -5.20 -14.46 -6.32
CA HIS A 202 -5.78 -15.50 -7.15
C HIS A 202 -5.35 -15.37 -8.62
N VAL A 203 -5.38 -16.49 -9.32
CA VAL A 203 -5.37 -16.55 -10.78
C VAL A 203 -6.68 -17.18 -11.20
N TYR A 204 -7.36 -16.59 -12.17
CA TYR A 204 -8.61 -17.14 -12.67
C TYR A 204 -8.41 -17.87 -14.00
N GLU A 205 -9.14 -18.97 -14.19
CA GLU A 205 -9.25 -19.69 -15.44
C GLU A 205 -10.72 -19.73 -15.87
N LYS A 206 -10.98 -19.47 -17.15
CA LYS A 206 -12.32 -19.61 -17.75
C LYS A 206 -12.34 -20.94 -18.51
N ARG A 207 -12.83 -22.01 -17.87
CA ARG A 207 -12.80 -23.37 -18.46
C ARG A 207 -14.04 -23.75 -19.27
N GLY A 208 -15.14 -22.98 -19.21
CA GLY A 208 -16.38 -23.42 -19.87
C GLY A 208 -17.47 -22.35 -20.04
N GLY A 209 -17.13 -21.13 -20.43
CA GLY A 209 -18.11 -20.07 -20.79
C GLY A 209 -18.06 -18.80 -19.91
N PRO A 210 -18.99 -17.84 -20.10
CA PRO A 210 -18.96 -16.54 -19.43
C PRO A 210 -19.18 -16.57 -17.91
N LYS A 211 -19.86 -17.62 -17.39
CA LYS A 211 -20.26 -17.72 -15.97
C LYS A 211 -19.40 -18.67 -15.13
N SER A 212 -18.56 -19.51 -15.73
CA SER A 212 -17.70 -20.45 -15.01
C SER A 212 -16.28 -19.88 -14.90
N ILE A 213 -16.01 -19.26 -13.75
CA ILE A 213 -14.70 -18.72 -13.40
C ILE A 213 -14.13 -19.57 -12.26
N ASP A 214 -13.08 -20.32 -12.55
CA ASP A 214 -12.36 -21.10 -11.54
C ASP A 214 -11.22 -20.25 -10.98
N LEU A 215 -11.25 -20.01 -9.67
CA LEU A 215 -10.21 -19.28 -8.96
C LEU A 215 -9.21 -20.24 -8.32
N LYS A 216 -7.92 -20.05 -8.61
CA LYS A 216 -6.83 -20.75 -7.97
C LYS A 216 -6.02 -19.77 -7.14
N GLU A 217 -5.76 -20.11 -5.89
CA GLU A 217 -4.96 -19.27 -5.02
C GLU A 217 -3.47 -19.56 -5.20
N VAL A 218 -2.67 -18.50 -5.33
CA VAL A 218 -1.25 -18.63 -5.71
C VAL A 218 -0.30 -17.94 -4.72
N GLY A 219 -0.76 -16.88 -4.05
CA GLY A 219 0.05 -16.06 -3.16
C GLY A 219 -0.20 -16.24 -1.67
N PRO A 220 0.52 -15.49 -0.83
CA PRO A 220 0.32 -15.51 0.61
C PRO A 220 -1.06 -14.98 1.00
N ARG A 221 -1.55 -15.44 2.15
CA ARG A 221 -2.76 -14.91 2.81
C ARG A 221 -2.31 -14.08 3.99
N PHE A 222 -2.91 -12.91 4.15
CA PHE A 222 -2.77 -12.14 5.38
C PHE A 222 -3.91 -11.14 5.48
N GLU A 223 -4.06 -10.59 6.67
CA GLU A 223 -4.95 -9.48 6.97
C GLU A 223 -4.10 -8.27 7.36
N LEU A 224 -4.43 -7.12 6.79
CA LEU A 224 -3.81 -5.85 7.12
C LEU A 224 -4.78 -5.07 8.01
N ARG A 225 -4.28 -4.55 9.12
CA ARG A 225 -5.00 -3.59 9.95
C ARG A 225 -4.27 -2.25 9.90
N LEU A 226 -4.90 -1.25 9.29
CA LEU A 226 -4.36 0.11 9.29
C LEU A 226 -4.40 0.68 10.71
N TYR A 227 -3.26 1.14 11.22
CA TYR A 227 -3.21 1.82 12.51
C TYR A 227 -2.72 3.26 12.44
N LYS A 228 -2.03 3.66 11.37
CA LYS A 228 -1.53 5.03 11.24
C LYS A 228 -1.33 5.44 9.78
N ILE A 229 -1.68 6.68 9.43
CA ILE A 229 -1.30 7.34 8.19
C ILE A 229 -0.62 8.67 8.54
N LYS A 230 0.58 8.89 8.01
CA LYS A 230 1.35 10.14 8.12
C LYS A 230 1.42 10.87 6.79
N ARG A 231 1.40 12.20 6.80
CA ARG A 231 1.58 13.07 5.61
C ARG A 231 3.05 13.37 5.29
N GLY A 232 3.90 12.39 5.50
CA GLY A 232 5.33 12.49 5.24
C GLY A 232 5.96 11.11 5.10
N THR A 233 7.21 11.11 4.70
CA THR A 233 7.98 9.89 4.46
C THR A 233 8.41 9.23 5.77
N VAL A 234 8.77 7.95 5.72
CA VAL A 234 9.11 7.16 6.92
C VAL A 234 10.23 7.76 7.79
N GLU A 235 11.15 8.54 7.22
CA GLU A 235 12.22 9.23 7.98
C GLU A 235 11.71 10.43 8.81
N GLN A 236 10.54 10.98 8.45
CA GLN A 236 10.01 12.22 9.01
C GLN A 236 9.08 11.93 10.19
N ASN A 237 9.68 11.72 11.36
CA ASN A 237 8.92 11.39 12.57
C ASN A 237 7.95 12.49 12.99
N GLU A 238 8.30 13.76 12.76
CA GLU A 238 7.53 14.96 13.11
C GLU A 238 6.40 15.28 12.11
N ALA A 239 6.27 14.53 11.01
CA ALA A 239 5.20 14.76 10.04
C ALA A 239 3.82 14.57 10.69
N ALA A 240 2.86 15.40 10.29
CA ALA A 240 1.50 15.37 10.81
C ALA A 240 0.81 14.02 10.51
N ASP A 241 0.12 13.52 11.53
CA ASP A 241 -0.68 12.31 11.44
C ASP A 241 -2.04 12.66 10.79
N GLU A 242 -2.35 12.00 9.67
CA GLU A 242 -3.66 12.12 8.99
C GLU A 242 -4.70 11.23 9.65
N TYR A 243 -4.28 10.02 10.03
CA TYR A 243 -5.12 9.04 10.71
C TYR A 243 -4.29 8.30 11.75
N THR A 244 -4.89 8.00 12.89
CA THR A 244 -4.30 7.13 13.92
C THR A 244 -5.42 6.36 14.60
N LEU A 245 -5.26 5.04 14.69
CA LEU A 245 -6.16 4.17 15.41
C LEU A 245 -6.04 4.46 16.91
N ARG A 246 -7.17 4.77 17.55
CA ARG A 246 -7.25 5.07 18.98
C ARG A 246 -8.00 3.96 19.71
N PRO A 247 -7.34 2.87 20.11
CA PRO A 247 -8.00 1.69 20.66
C PRO A 247 -8.59 1.92 22.06
N TYR A 248 -8.05 2.87 22.82
CA TYR A 248 -8.44 3.14 24.21
C TYR A 248 -9.60 4.14 24.35
N MET A 249 -10.35 4.40 23.28
CA MET A 249 -11.58 5.21 23.34
C MET A 249 -12.80 4.31 23.56
N ASN A 250 -13.76 4.75 24.39
CA ASN A 250 -14.96 3.98 24.71
C ASN A 250 -15.79 3.56 23.47
N THR A 251 -15.78 4.39 22.42
CA THR A 251 -16.49 4.14 21.15
C THR A 251 -15.64 3.43 20.10
N ALA A 252 -14.36 3.13 20.38
CA ALA A 252 -13.42 2.60 19.38
C ALA A 252 -13.88 1.28 18.76
N LYS A 253 -14.54 0.41 19.54
CA LYS A 253 -15.07 -0.87 19.04
C LYS A 253 -16.33 -0.73 18.18
N LYS A 254 -17.00 0.42 18.22
CA LYS A 254 -18.26 0.67 17.50
C LYS A 254 -18.04 1.44 16.18
N GLN A 255 -16.94 2.18 16.08
CA GLN A 255 -16.63 2.97 14.90
C GLN A 255 -15.89 2.11 13.87
N LYS A 256 -16.47 1.97 12.69
CA LYS A 256 -15.74 1.46 11.53
C LYS A 256 -15.06 2.61 10.83
N THR A 257 -13.76 2.46 10.56
CA THR A 257 -12.88 3.53 10.10
C THR A 257 -12.60 3.46 8.62
N LEU A 258 -12.61 2.27 8.01
CA LEU A 258 -12.27 2.05 6.59
C LEU A 258 -13.49 1.82 5.70
N GLY A 259 -14.53 1.18 6.22
CA GLY A 259 -15.72 0.82 5.45
C GLY A 259 -16.97 0.78 6.31
N ALA A 260 -18.14 1.00 5.69
CA ALA A 260 -19.44 0.92 6.35
C ALA A 260 -19.90 -0.54 6.48
#